data_AF-A0A851TWQ0-F1
#
_entry.id   AF-A0A851TWQ0-F1
#
_cell.length_a   1.000
_cell.length_b   1.000
_cell.length_c   1.000
_cell.angle_alpha   90.00
_cell.angle_beta   90.00
_cell.angle_gamma   90.00
#
_symmetry.space_group_name_H-M   'P 1'
#
loop_
_entity.id
_entity.type
_entity.pdbx_description
1 polymer ?
#
loop_
_entity_poly.entity_id
_entity_poly.type
_entity_poly.pdbx_seq_one_letter_code
_entity_poly.pdbx_strand_id
1 'polypeptide(L)' 'LAAAVLLKDTKLMDVKLGQLGSWLAMRDFTPGGIMGAMRRGYDRYYNKYINVRKGGLGGISMLLAGYMVLSYMWSYSHI' A
#
# COMPACT_ATOMS: atom_id res chain seq x y z
N LEU A 1 23.89 -8.18 15.41
CA LEU A 1 23.30 -8.73 14.16
C LEU A 1 21.84 -9.17 14.33
N ALA A 2 21.45 -9.87 15.39
CA ALA A 2 20.04 -10.26 15.64
C ALA A 2 19.05 -9.09 15.76
N ALA A 3 19.43 -7.98 16.41
CA ALA A 3 18.56 -6.81 16.59
C ALA A 3 18.23 -6.07 15.27
N ALA A 4 19.14 -6.09 14.29
CA ALA A 4 18.92 -5.45 12.99
C ALA A 4 17.94 -6.26 12.11
N VAL A 5 18.03 -7.58 12.17
CA VAL A 5 17.08 -8.48 11.49
C VAL A 5 15.68 -8.34 12.09
N LEU A 6 15.58 -8.24 13.43
CA LEU A 6 14.30 -8.03 14.10
C LEU A 6 13.64 -6.70 13.68
N LEU A 7 14.44 -5.64 13.48
CA LEU A 7 13.92 -4.35 13.04
C LEU A 7 13.34 -4.41 11.61
N LYS A 8 13.98 -5.10 10.67
CA LYS A 8 13.51 -5.21 9.27
C LYS A 8 12.12 -5.88 9.15
N ASP A 9 11.86 -6.86 10.01
CA ASP A 9 10.62 -7.65 9.99
C ASP A 9 9.50 -7.07 10.87
N THR A 10 9.77 -6.01 11.64
CA THR A 10 8.72 -5.31 12.41
C THR A 10 7.73 -4.59 11.49
N LYS A 11 6.44 -4.66 11.85
CA LYS A 11 5.39 -3.88 11.21
C LYS A 11 5.61 -2.41 11.50
N LEU A 12 5.30 -1.55 10.53
CA LEU A 12 5.39 -0.09 10.68
C LEU A 12 4.72 0.44 11.97
N MET A 13 3.61 -0.16 12.38
CA MET A 13 2.86 0.22 13.58
C MET A 13 3.59 -0.07 14.90
N ASP A 14 4.54 -1.01 14.91
CA ASP A 14 5.28 -1.43 16.11
C ASP A 14 6.65 -0.73 16.23
N VAL A 15 6.98 0.16 15.29
CA VAL A 15 8.27 0.86 15.24
C VAL A 15 8.21 2.15 16.05
N LYS A 16 9.17 2.35 16.96
CA LYS A 16 9.34 3.62 17.68
C LYS A 16 9.81 4.72 16.72
N LEU A 17 9.32 5.95 16.87
CA LEU A 17 9.66 7.08 15.98
C LEU A 17 11.18 7.32 15.84
N GLY A 18 11.94 7.19 16.92
CA GLY A 18 13.41 7.31 16.89
C GLY A 18 14.14 6.20 16.12
N GLN A 19 13.47 5.09 15.83
CA GLN A 19 14.00 3.95 15.05
C GLN A 19 13.43 3.92 13.61
N LEU A 20 12.51 4.81 13.27
CA LEU A 20 11.80 4.81 11.99
C LEU A 20 12.74 5.02 10.80
N GLY A 21 13.71 5.92 10.92
CA GLY A 21 14.69 6.17 9.86
C GLY A 21 15.55 4.94 9.56
N SER A 22 16.05 4.26 10.61
CA SER A 22 16.80 3.02 10.46
C SER A 22 15.95 1.87 9.94
N TRP A 23 14.69 1.77 10.37
CA TRP A 23 13.72 0.79 9.84
C TRP A 23 13.45 0.99 8.35
N LEU A 24 13.30 2.24 7.91
CA LEU A 24 13.07 2.58 6.51
C LEU A 24 14.30 2.31 5.66
N ALA A 25 15.49 2.63 6.16
CA ALA A 25 16.76 2.35 5.47
C ALA A 25 17.02 0.84 5.28
N MET A 26 16.44 -0.02 6.11
CA MET A 26 16.53 -1.48 5.99
C MET A 26 15.52 -2.08 5.00
N ARG A 27 14.63 -1.28 4.40
CA ARG A 27 13.67 -1.78 3.41
C ARG A 27 14.36 -2.09 2.08
N ASP A 28 13.91 -3.19 1.48
CA ASP A 28 14.38 -3.59 0.16
C ASP A 28 13.67 -2.73 -0.90
N PHE A 29 14.34 -1.67 -1.36
CA PHE A 29 13.91 -0.82 -2.47
C PHE A 29 14.28 -1.38 -3.86
N THR A 30 14.71 -2.65 -3.91
CA THR A 30 14.93 -3.34 -5.18
C THR A 30 13.64 -3.33 -6.00
N PRO A 31 13.70 -3.13 -7.34
CA PRO A 31 12.52 -3.11 -8.19
C PRO A 31 11.59 -4.33 -8.00
N GLY A 32 12.16 -5.53 -7.79
CA GLY A 32 11.40 -6.74 -7.46
C GLY A 32 10.73 -6.72 -6.09
N GLY A 33 11.36 -6.10 -5.08
CA GLY A 33 10.81 -5.92 -3.74
C GLY A 33 9.61 -4.97 -3.73
N ILE A 34 9.72 -3.86 -4.47
CA ILE A 34 8.63 -2.88 -4.66
C ILE A 34 7.47 -3.53 -5.41
N MET A 35 7.74 -4.21 -6.52
CA MET A 35 6.71 -4.91 -7.29
C MET A 35 5.99 -5.98 -6.46
N GLY A 36 6.75 -6.76 -5.67
CA GLY A 36 6.19 -7.73 -4.73
C GLY A 36 5.34 -7.09 -3.63
N ALA A 37 5.74 -5.93 -3.11
CA ALA A 37 4.95 -5.18 -2.13
C ALA A 37 3.63 -4.65 -2.73
N MET A 38 3.69 -4.09 -3.94
CA MET A 38 2.49 -3.66 -4.69
C MET A 38 1.54 -4.83 -4.94
N ARG A 39 2.06 -5.97 -5.42
CA ARG A 39 1.24 -7.16 -5.69
C ARG A 39 0.55 -7.68 -4.43
N ARG A 40 1.25 -7.77 -3.30
CA ARG A 40 0.64 -8.15 -2.00
C ARG A 40 -0.44 -7.17 -1.55
N GLY A 41 -0.23 -5.86 -1.78
CA GLY A 41 -1.24 -4.84 -1.49
C GLY A 41 -2.48 -5.01 -2.36
N TYR A 42 -2.28 -5.22 -3.66
CA TYR A 42 -3.33 -5.48 -4.63
C TYR A 42 -4.12 -6.74 -4.29
N ASP A 43 -3.46 -7.86 -4.01
CA ASP A 43 -4.11 -9.13 -3.66
C ASP A 43 -4.93 -9.02 -2.36
N ARG A 44 -4.42 -8.30 -1.36
CA ARG A 44 -5.16 -8.05 -0.10
C ARG A 44 -6.39 -7.19 -0.33
N TYR A 45 -6.27 -6.16 -1.17
CA TYR A 45 -7.37 -5.28 -1.54
C TYR A 45 -8.42 -6.04 -2.34
N TYR A 46 -7.99 -6.78 -3.37
CA TYR A 46 -8.85 -7.57 -4.24
C TYR A 46 -9.62 -8.62 -3.43
N ASN A 47 -8.94 -9.33 -2.53
CA ASN A 47 -9.60 -10.29 -1.65
C ASN A 47 -10.62 -9.66 -0.68
N LYS A 48 -10.42 -8.39 -0.28
CA LYS A 48 -11.30 -7.70 0.67
C LYS A 48 -12.53 -7.07 0.01
N TYR A 49 -12.39 -6.52 -1.19
CA TYR A 49 -13.43 -5.68 -1.80
C TYR A 49 -14.02 -6.24 -3.10
N ILE A 50 -13.31 -7.14 -3.79
CA ILE A 50 -13.75 -7.72 -5.07
C ILE A 50 -14.13 -9.20 -4.90
N ASN A 51 -13.32 -9.98 -4.18
CA ASN A 51 -13.58 -11.39 -3.92
C ASN A 51 -14.51 -11.60 -2.71
N VAL A 52 -15.72 -11.06 -2.78
CA VAL A 52 -16.74 -11.23 -1.75
C VAL A 52 -17.80 -12.24 -2.21
N ARG A 53 -18.19 -13.16 -1.31
CA ARG A 53 -19.09 -14.30 -1.59
C ARG A 53 -20.48 -13.89 -2.09
N LYS A 54 -20.91 -12.67 -1.76
CA LYS A 54 -22.04 -11.96 -2.38
C LYS A 54 -21.47 -10.68 -2.98
N GLY A 55 -21.57 -10.50 -4.30
CA GLY A 55 -21.03 -9.34 -5.01
C GLY A 55 -21.44 -8.04 -4.33
N GLY A 56 -20.46 -7.32 -3.78
CA GLY A 56 -20.67 -6.05 -3.10
C GLY A 56 -20.44 -4.85 -4.02
N LEU A 57 -20.83 -3.66 -3.56
CA LEU A 57 -20.60 -2.37 -4.24
C LEU A 57 -19.10 -1.98 -4.33
N GLY A 58 -18.17 -2.83 -3.88
CA GLY A 58 -16.73 -2.54 -3.84
C GLY A 58 -16.14 -2.20 -5.21
N GLY A 59 -16.47 -2.97 -6.26
CA GLY A 59 -16.01 -2.68 -7.61
C GLY A 59 -16.55 -1.36 -8.17
N ILE A 60 -17.85 -1.10 -7.97
CA ILE A 60 -18.54 0.10 -8.48
C ILE A 60 -18.04 1.36 -7.74
N SER A 61 -17.92 1.30 -6.42
CA SER A 61 -17.39 2.42 -5.62
C SER A 61 -15.93 2.75 -5.96
N MET A 62 -15.12 1.75 -6.32
CA MET A 62 -13.74 1.96 -6.76
C MET A 62 -13.64 2.66 -8.11
N LEU A 63 -14.47 2.28 -9.09
CA LEU A 63 -14.56 2.98 -10.37
C LEU A 63 -15.00 4.44 -10.18
N LEU A 64 -15.97 4.67 -9.30
CA LEU A 64 -16.44 6.02 -8.98
C LEU A 64 -15.34 6.87 -8.31
N ALA A 65 -14.60 6.30 -7.35
CA ALA A 65 -13.49 6.98 -6.70
C ALA A 65 -12.36 7.30 -7.69
N GLY A 66 -12.02 6.36 -8.58
CA GLY A 66 -11.06 6.60 -9.66
C GLY A 66 -11.51 7.71 -10.60
N TYR A 67 -12.78 7.73 -10.97
CA TYR A 67 -13.36 8.79 -11.78
C TYR A 67 -13.28 10.16 -11.09
N MET A 68 -13.61 10.25 -9.80
CA MET A 68 -13.48 11.50 -9.04
C MET A 68 -12.04 12.03 -9.04
N VAL A 69 -11.05 11.15 -8.83
CA VAL A 69 -9.63 11.53 -8.80
C VAL A 69 -9.13 11.97 -10.19
N LEU A 70 -9.50 11.23 -11.25
CA LEU A 70 -9.16 11.60 -12.62
C LEU A 70 -9.83 12.91 -13.05
N SER A 71 -11.12 13.06 -12.72
CA SER A 71 -11.88 14.29 -12.95
C SER A 71 -11.27 15.46 -12.19
N TYR A 72 -10.83 15.25 -10.96
CA TYR A 72 -10.16 16.27 -10.17
C TYR A 72 -8.82 16.70 -10.78
N MET A 73 -7.95 15.75 -11.15
CA MET A 73 -6.68 16.07 -11.84
C MET A 73 -6.91 16.77 -13.17
N TRP A 74 -7.91 16.35 -13.95
CA TRP A 74 -8.21 16.97 -15.24
C TRP A 74 -8.85 18.35 -15.10
N SER A 75 -9.68 18.54 -14.07
CA SER A 75 -10.37 19.80 -13.80
C SER A 75 -9.46 20.82 -13.13
N TYR A 76 -8.41 20.39 -12.44
CA TYR A 76 -7.40 21.26 -11.84
C TYR A 76 -6.12 21.23 -12.65
N SER A 77 -6.01 22.11 -13.63
CA SER A 77 -4.77 22.36 -14.37
C SER A 77 -3.69 23.14 -13.57
N HIS A 78 -3.81 23.24 -12.24
CA HIS A 78 -2.94 24.08 -11.40
C HIS A 78 -2.07 23.31 -10.39
N ILE A 79 -1.69 22.08 -10.75
CA ILE A 79 -0.52 21.38 -10.20
C ILE A 79 0.45 21.13 -11.35
#